data_AF-A0A928ZEG9-F1
#
_entry.id   AF-A0A928ZEG9-F1
#
_cell.length_a   1.000
_cell.length_b   1.000
_cell.length_c   1.000
_cell.angle_alpha   90.00
_cell.angle_beta   90.00
_cell.angle_gamma   90.00
#
_symmetry.space_group_name_H-M   'P 1'
#
loop_
_entity.id
_entity.type
_entity.pdbx_description
1 polymer ?
#
loop_
_entity_poly.entity_id
_entity_poly.type
_entity_poly.pdbx_seq_one_letter_code
_entity_poly.pdbx_strand_id
1 'polypeptide(L)'
;MRLLYEFTAPEIKQKSFRLDGVFFPLEEFHQEPLYFVEIQFYKDDEFYDRLFTSIFLIDKAEEELTDTFSQRKVIEFIETIVVYKFPNLSREEIEAMLNLNLLKNTKVYQEAKAEGKEEGELKAKLKIVPKLVQRGLSIQEIAELLELDTEVIRKAL
;
A
#
# COMPACT_ATOMS: atom_id res chain seq x y z
N MET A 1 -19.34 -14.02 -33.78
CA MET A 1 -18.59 -13.97 -32.51
C MET A 1 -18.31 -12.51 -32.22
N ARG A 2 -18.80 -11.96 -31.11
CA ARG A 2 -18.58 -10.55 -30.74
C ARG A 2 -17.31 -10.51 -29.89
N LEU A 3 -16.37 -9.63 -30.23
CA LEU A 3 -15.18 -9.40 -29.40
C LEU A 3 -15.62 -8.59 -28.18
N LEU A 4 -15.20 -9.00 -26.98
CA LEU A 4 -15.51 -8.31 -25.72
C LEU A 4 -14.42 -7.28 -25.35
N TYR A 5 -13.22 -7.46 -25.89
CA TYR A 5 -12.03 -6.69 -25.56
C TYR A 5 -11.27 -6.24 -26.81
N GLU A 6 -10.59 -5.11 -26.69
CA GLU A 6 -9.59 -4.60 -27.62
C GLU A 6 -8.19 -4.74 -27.01
N PHE A 7 -7.25 -5.28 -27.78
CA PHE A 7 -5.85 -5.36 -27.36
C PHE A 7 -5.09 -4.12 -27.81
N THR A 8 -4.34 -3.52 -26.89
CA THR A 8 -3.43 -2.42 -27.19
C THR A 8 -2.08 -2.66 -26.53
N ALA A 9 -1.02 -2.08 -27.09
CA ALA A 9 0.33 -2.08 -26.49
C ALA A 9 0.73 -0.62 -26.22
N PRO A 10 0.26 -0.04 -25.10
CA PRO A 10 0.44 1.38 -24.82
C PRO A 10 1.91 1.71 -24.53
N GLU A 11 2.39 2.80 -25.13
CA GLU A 11 3.72 3.35 -24.90
C GLU A 11 3.61 4.76 -24.29
N ILE A 12 4.06 4.91 -23.04
CA ILE A 12 4.01 6.17 -22.31
C ILE A 12 5.34 6.90 -22.48
N LYS A 13 5.28 8.08 -23.11
CA LYS A 13 6.47 8.88 -23.46
C LYS A 13 7.20 9.48 -22.26
N GLN A 14 6.58 9.59 -21.09
CA GLN A 14 7.31 9.95 -19.86
C GLN A 14 8.17 8.76 -19.43
N LYS A 15 9.50 8.87 -19.56
CA LYS A 15 10.50 7.87 -19.11
C LYS A 15 10.46 6.48 -19.80
N SER A 16 9.90 6.36 -21.00
CA SER A 16 9.94 5.12 -21.80
C SER A 16 9.29 3.90 -21.13
N PHE A 17 8.16 4.08 -20.45
CA PHE A 17 7.37 2.95 -19.95
C PHE A 17 6.57 2.34 -21.11
N ARG A 18 6.68 1.03 -21.28
CA ARG A 18 5.95 0.25 -22.27
C ARG A 18 5.37 -0.96 -21.56
N LEU A 19 4.08 -1.21 -21.76
CA LEU A 19 3.49 -2.49 -21.43
C LEU A 19 3.45 -3.37 -22.68
N ASP A 20 3.67 -4.67 -22.51
CA ASP A 20 3.55 -5.60 -23.62
C ASP A 20 2.12 -5.70 -24.15
N GLY A 21 1.13 -5.55 -23.26
CA GLY A 21 -0.27 -5.53 -23.66
C GLY A 21 -1.25 -5.13 -22.58
N VAL A 22 -2.34 -4.50 -23.01
CA VAL A 22 -3.53 -4.23 -22.19
C VAL A 22 -4.76 -4.60 -23.01
N PHE A 23 -5.64 -5.41 -22.42
CA PHE A 23 -6.97 -5.65 -22.96
C PHE A 23 -7.97 -4.70 -22.31
N PHE A 24 -8.48 -3.79 -23.12
CA PHE A 24 -9.53 -2.85 -22.77
C PHE A 24 -10.90 -3.46 -23.05
N PRO A 25 -11.87 -3.40 -22.12
CA PRO A 25 -13.23 -3.75 -22.45
C PRO A 25 -13.80 -2.73 -23.44
N LEU A 26 -14.61 -3.17 -24.39
CA LEU A 26 -15.33 -2.24 -25.28
C LEU A 26 -16.29 -1.37 -24.46
N GLU A 27 -16.68 -0.20 -25.00
CA GLU A 27 -17.57 0.74 -24.30
C GLU A 27 -18.88 0.09 -23.79
N GLU A 28 -19.44 -0.85 -24.55
CA GLU A 28 -20.64 -1.57 -24.09
C GLU A 28 -20.42 -2.49 -22.87
N PHE A 29 -19.16 -2.66 -22.43
CA PHE A 29 -18.71 -3.55 -21.36
C PHE A 29 -17.85 -2.85 -20.29
N HIS A 30 -18.03 -1.55 -20.02
CA HIS A 30 -17.24 -0.80 -19.02
C HIS A 30 -17.20 -1.36 -17.58
N GLN A 31 -18.06 -2.33 -17.23
CA GLN A 31 -18.04 -3.01 -15.92
C GLN A 31 -17.06 -4.20 -15.87
N GLU A 32 -16.56 -4.62 -17.02
CA GLU A 32 -15.60 -5.70 -17.14
C GLU A 32 -14.18 -5.23 -16.75
N PRO A 33 -13.32 -6.11 -16.23
CA PRO A 33 -12.00 -5.74 -15.74
C PRO A 33 -11.01 -5.38 -16.86
N LEU A 34 -10.03 -4.52 -16.55
CA LEU A 34 -8.84 -4.36 -17.40
C LEU A 34 -7.88 -5.53 -17.19
N TYR A 35 -7.36 -6.12 -18.27
CA TYR A 35 -6.29 -7.11 -18.17
C TYR A 35 -4.96 -6.54 -18.64
N PHE A 36 -3.98 -6.53 -17.75
CA PHE A 36 -2.59 -6.18 -18.06
C PHE A 36 -1.79 -7.46 -18.36
N VAL A 37 -1.00 -7.43 -19.43
CA VAL A 37 -0.20 -8.56 -19.89
C VAL A 37 1.25 -8.11 -20.04
N GLU A 38 2.14 -8.89 -19.45
CA GLU A 38 3.59 -8.73 -19.51
C GLU A 38 4.23 -10.08 -19.82
N ILE A 39 5.15 -10.10 -20.78
CA ILE A 39 5.87 -11.28 -21.23
C ILE A 39 7.29 -11.22 -20.64
N GLN A 40 7.57 -12.07 -19.67
CA GLN A 40 8.88 -12.15 -19.04
C GLN A 40 9.71 -13.31 -19.62
N PHE A 41 10.84 -12.97 -20.25
CA PHE A 41 11.80 -13.95 -20.79
C PHE A 41 12.91 -14.31 -19.79
N TYR A 42 13.18 -13.42 -18.82
CA TYR A 42 14.21 -13.61 -17.80
C TYR A 42 13.68 -13.14 -16.45
N LYS A 43 14.28 -13.63 -15.36
CA LYS A 43 13.99 -13.11 -14.03
C LYS A 43 14.48 -11.68 -13.96
N ASP A 44 13.58 -10.78 -13.64
CA ASP A 44 13.86 -9.37 -13.45
C ASP A 44 13.41 -8.97 -12.05
N ASP A 45 14.39 -8.57 -11.23
CA ASP A 45 14.17 -8.27 -9.82
C ASP A 45 13.39 -6.96 -9.61
N GLU A 46 13.33 -6.08 -10.62
CA GLU A 46 12.57 -4.82 -10.62
C GLU A 46 11.26 -4.94 -11.44
N PHE A 47 10.91 -6.13 -11.91
CA PHE A 47 9.75 -6.35 -12.79
C PHE A 47 8.46 -5.73 -12.25
N TYR A 48 8.12 -6.08 -11.02
CA TYR A 48 6.89 -5.65 -10.39
C TYR A 48 6.85 -4.15 -10.19
N ASP A 49 7.99 -3.54 -9.88
CA ASP A 49 8.12 -2.10 -9.70
C ASP A 49 7.75 -1.38 -10.99
N ARG A 50 8.30 -1.85 -12.12
CA ARG A 50 7.99 -1.30 -13.44
C ARG A 50 6.57 -1.60 -13.89
N LEU A 51 6.06 -2.80 -13.63
CA LEU A 51 4.69 -3.19 -13.98
C LEU A 51 3.68 -2.32 -13.23
N PHE A 52 3.78 -2.21 -11.91
CA PHE A 52 2.86 -1.40 -11.12
C PHE A 52 2.97 0.09 -11.45
N THR A 53 4.18 0.60 -11.71
CA THR A 53 4.37 1.98 -12.20
C THR A 53 3.65 2.20 -13.54
N SER A 54 3.76 1.26 -14.46
CA SER A 54 3.18 1.37 -15.80
C SER A 54 1.65 1.26 -15.77
N ILE A 55 1.09 0.33 -14.99
CA ILE A 55 -0.35 0.23 -14.71
C ILE A 55 -0.87 1.57 -14.18
N PHE A 56 -0.15 2.14 -13.21
CA PHE A 56 -0.54 3.37 -12.57
C PHE A 56 -0.50 4.58 -13.53
N LEU A 57 0.52 4.65 -14.39
CA LEU A 57 0.63 5.71 -15.39
C LEU A 57 -0.48 5.62 -16.46
N ILE A 58 -0.96 4.43 -16.79
CA ILE A 58 -2.09 4.24 -17.70
C ILE A 58 -3.38 4.71 -17.05
N ASP A 59 -3.65 4.31 -15.81
CA ASP A 59 -4.83 4.76 -15.05
C ASP A 59 -4.88 6.30 -14.96
N LYS A 60 -3.71 6.94 -14.79
CA LYS A 60 -3.58 8.41 -14.87
C LYS A 60 -3.74 8.99 -16.26
N ALA A 61 -3.22 8.34 -17.30
CA ALA A 61 -3.36 8.83 -18.67
C ALA A 61 -4.83 8.75 -19.13
N GLU A 62 -5.60 7.81 -18.58
CA GLU A 62 -7.04 7.66 -18.78
C GLU A 62 -7.89 8.56 -17.86
N GLU A 63 -7.30 9.44 -17.04
CA GLU A 63 -8.04 10.43 -16.23
C GLU A 63 -8.92 11.40 -17.05
N GLU A 64 -8.86 11.36 -18.39
CA GLU A 64 -9.84 12.03 -19.25
C GLU A 64 -11.16 11.25 -19.43
N LEU A 65 -11.27 9.98 -18.99
CA LEU A 65 -12.47 9.15 -19.15
C LEU A 65 -12.85 8.35 -17.87
N THR A 66 -13.82 8.93 -17.15
CA THR A 66 -14.94 8.24 -16.46
C THR A 66 -14.70 7.36 -15.21
N ASP A 67 -15.10 7.96 -14.07
CA ASP A 67 -15.40 7.40 -12.73
C ASP A 67 -14.26 7.27 -11.70
N THR A 68 -14.14 8.33 -10.88
CA THR A 68 -13.27 8.43 -9.70
C THR A 68 -13.41 7.30 -8.67
N PHE A 69 -14.53 6.56 -8.65
CA PHE A 69 -14.73 5.46 -7.70
C PHE A 69 -13.96 4.19 -8.10
N SER A 70 -13.88 3.88 -9.39
CA SER A 70 -13.13 2.73 -9.91
C SER A 70 -11.63 2.93 -9.79
N GLN A 71 -11.13 4.15 -10.05
CA GLN A 71 -9.73 4.52 -9.86
C GLN A 71 -9.28 4.32 -8.40
N ARG A 72 -10.07 4.78 -7.41
CA ARG A 72 -9.72 4.56 -5.99
C ARG A 72 -9.58 3.10 -5.64
N LYS A 73 -10.43 2.22 -6.18
CA LYS A 73 -10.35 0.78 -5.92
C LYS A 73 -9.12 0.14 -6.56
N VAL A 74 -8.75 0.56 -7.77
CA VAL A 74 -7.52 0.09 -8.43
C VAL A 74 -6.29 0.51 -7.64
N ILE A 75 -6.27 1.77 -7.17
CA ILE A 75 -5.18 2.30 -6.33
C ILE A 75 -5.09 1.54 -5.00
N GLU A 76 -6.21 1.36 -4.31
CA GLU A 76 -6.25 0.58 -3.05
C GLU A 76 -5.79 -0.86 -3.26
N PHE A 77 -6.14 -1.49 -4.38
CA PHE A 77 -5.71 -2.84 -4.72
C PHE A 77 -4.20 -2.93 -4.97
N ILE A 78 -3.66 -2.02 -5.79
CA ILE A 78 -2.22 -1.97 -6.08
C ILE A 78 -1.44 -1.70 -4.80
N GLU A 79 -1.88 -0.77 -3.96
CA GLU A 79 -1.25 -0.49 -2.67
C GLU A 79 -1.24 -1.73 -1.77
N THR A 80 -2.36 -2.45 -1.69
CA THR A 80 -2.46 -3.70 -0.92
C THR A 80 -1.44 -4.72 -1.43
N ILE A 81 -1.29 -4.88 -2.75
CA ILE A 81 -0.30 -5.78 -3.33
C ILE A 81 1.11 -5.32 -3.00
N VAL A 82 1.42 -4.03 -3.15
CA VAL A 82 2.77 -3.51 -2.94
C VAL A 82 3.19 -3.67 -1.48
N VAL A 83 2.34 -3.32 -0.53
CA VAL A 83 2.60 -3.51 0.91
C VAL A 83 2.83 -5.00 1.24
N TYR A 84 2.05 -5.89 0.62
CA TYR A 84 2.17 -7.32 0.90
C TYR A 84 3.36 -8.00 0.21
N LYS A 85 3.68 -7.61 -1.03
CA LYS A 85 4.77 -8.20 -1.82
C LYS A 85 6.14 -7.63 -1.49
N PHE A 86 6.20 -6.41 -0.97
CA PHE A 86 7.44 -5.71 -0.66
C PHE A 86 7.51 -5.27 0.80
N PRO A 87 7.50 -6.21 1.76
CA PRO A 87 7.44 -5.88 3.19
C PRO A 87 8.70 -5.17 3.72
N ASN A 88 9.80 -5.20 2.97
CA ASN A 88 11.08 -4.59 3.36
C ASN A 88 11.30 -3.21 2.73
N LEU A 89 10.45 -2.78 1.78
CA LEU A 89 10.59 -1.45 1.20
C LEU A 89 10.09 -0.41 2.20
N SER A 90 10.86 0.67 2.32
CA SER A 90 10.44 1.84 3.06
C SER A 90 9.30 2.55 2.33
N ARG A 91 8.58 3.36 3.08
CA ARG A 91 7.49 4.17 2.57
C ARG A 91 7.96 5.11 1.45
N GLU A 92 9.11 5.73 1.64
CA GLU A 92 9.70 6.65 0.68
C GLU A 92 10.07 5.94 -0.63
N GLU A 93 10.54 4.69 -0.54
CA GLU A 93 10.82 3.86 -1.72
C GLU A 93 9.52 3.54 -2.48
N ILE A 94 8.46 3.12 -1.78
CA ILE A 94 7.16 2.83 -2.41
C ILE A 94 6.56 4.10 -3.07
N GLU A 95 6.58 5.24 -2.39
CA GLU A 95 6.09 6.52 -2.93
C GLU A 95 6.92 6.96 -4.16
N ALA A 96 8.23 6.73 -4.16
CA ALA A 96 9.12 7.05 -5.26
C ALA A 96 8.92 6.13 -6.47
N MET A 97 8.72 4.83 -6.22
CA MET A 97 8.47 3.83 -7.26
C MET A 97 7.16 4.12 -7.98
N LEU A 98 6.09 4.36 -7.21
CA LEU A 98 4.79 4.66 -7.79
C LEU A 98 4.72 6.10 -8.34
N ASN A 99 5.63 6.99 -7.92
CA ASN A 99 5.70 8.42 -8.29
C ASN A 99 4.45 9.20 -7.82
N LEU A 100 3.98 8.96 -6.58
CA LEU A 100 2.67 9.44 -6.09
C LEU A 100 2.63 9.87 -4.63
N ASN A 101 1.83 10.92 -4.39
CA ASN A 101 1.36 11.36 -3.07
C ASN A 101 -0.01 10.74 -2.68
N LEU A 102 -0.47 9.69 -3.35
CA LEU A 102 -1.87 9.20 -3.26
C LEU A 102 -2.14 8.28 -2.07
N LEU A 103 -1.11 7.59 -1.55
CA LEU A 103 -1.24 6.58 -0.50
C LEU A 103 -1.87 7.14 0.79
N LYS A 104 -1.61 8.42 1.10
CA LYS A 104 -2.09 9.04 2.35
C LYS A 104 -3.62 9.04 2.52
N ASN A 105 -4.36 8.95 1.42
CA ASN A 105 -5.82 9.04 1.44
C ASN A 105 -6.51 7.67 1.43
N THR A 106 -5.76 6.57 1.33
CA THR A 106 -6.34 5.22 1.26
C THR A 106 -6.66 4.71 2.65
N LYS A 107 -7.62 3.78 2.73
CA LYS A 107 -8.02 3.17 4.02
C LYS A 107 -6.90 2.36 4.64
N VAL A 108 -6.23 1.53 3.84
CA VAL A 108 -5.11 0.68 4.27
C VAL A 108 -4.03 1.54 4.94
N TYR A 109 -3.69 2.69 4.35
CA TYR A 109 -2.72 3.61 4.94
C TYR A 109 -3.19 4.19 6.28
N GLN A 110 -4.46 4.63 6.36
CA GLN A 110 -5.01 5.23 7.56
C GLN A 110 -5.07 4.24 8.72
N GLU A 111 -5.46 2.99 8.43
CA GLU A 111 -5.50 1.88 9.39
C GLU A 111 -4.10 1.54 9.89
N ALA A 112 -3.15 1.29 8.97
CA ALA A 112 -1.77 0.99 9.33
C ALA A 112 -1.11 2.11 10.16
N LYS A 113 -1.42 3.38 9.85
CA LYS A 113 -0.93 4.53 10.63
C LYS A 113 -1.58 4.60 12.02
N ALA A 114 -2.86 4.28 12.14
CA ALA A 114 -3.56 4.25 13.42
C ALA A 114 -2.99 3.13 14.32
N GLU A 115 -2.83 1.92 13.79
CA GLU A 115 -2.21 0.79 14.49
C GLU A 115 -0.77 1.13 14.91
N GLY A 116 0.04 1.68 14.00
CA GLY A 116 1.40 2.08 14.32
C GLY A 116 1.50 3.17 15.39
N LYS A 117 0.52 4.07 15.48
CA LYS A 117 0.45 5.08 16.55
C LYS A 117 0.13 4.42 17.89
N GLU A 118 -0.85 3.54 17.94
CA GLU A 118 -1.22 2.79 19.15
C GLU A 118 -0.06 1.93 19.66
N GLU A 119 0.60 1.20 18.76
CA GLU A 119 1.81 0.44 19.11
C GLU A 119 2.94 1.35 19.64
N GLY A 120 3.14 2.51 19.02
CA GLY A 120 4.15 3.47 19.41
C GLY A 120 3.90 4.04 20.82
N GLU A 121 2.65 4.38 21.12
CA GLU A 121 2.22 4.82 22.45
C GLU A 121 2.44 3.73 23.50
N LEU A 122 2.05 2.48 23.21
CA LEU A 122 2.28 1.34 24.10
C LEU A 122 3.78 1.11 24.33
N LYS A 123 4.59 1.06 23.28
CA LYS A 123 6.06 0.90 23.37
C LYS A 123 6.69 2.03 24.19
N ALA A 124 6.23 3.27 24.03
CA ALA A 124 6.72 4.40 24.81
C ALA A 124 6.37 4.29 26.31
N LYS A 125 5.14 3.91 26.63
CA LYS A 125 4.69 3.63 28.01
C LYS A 125 5.51 2.49 28.63
N LEU A 126 5.74 1.40 27.91
CA LEU A 126 6.51 0.26 28.41
C LEU A 126 7.99 0.61 28.63
N LYS A 127 8.59 1.47 27.80
CA LYS A 127 10.00 1.88 27.94
C LYS A 127 10.31 2.61 29.26
N ILE A 128 9.32 3.22 29.90
CA ILE A 128 9.51 3.92 31.19
C ILE A 128 9.24 3.03 32.40
N VAL A 129 8.60 1.87 32.23
CA VAL A 129 8.25 0.92 33.31
C VAL A 129 9.46 0.56 34.18
N PRO A 130 10.65 0.19 33.65
CA PRO A 130 11.80 -0.16 34.49
C PRO A 130 12.26 1.00 35.38
N LYS A 131 12.17 2.25 34.90
CA LYS A 131 12.54 3.43 35.69
C LYS A 131 11.55 3.72 36.81
N LEU A 132 10.27 3.41 36.62
CA LEU A 132 9.23 3.57 37.64
C LEU A 132 9.39 2.52 38.74
N VAL A 133 9.68 1.27 38.37
CA VAL A 133 10.01 0.21 39.33
C VAL A 133 11.26 0.57 40.13
N GLN A 134 12.31 1.10 39.49
CA GLN A 134 13.51 1.59 40.19
C GLN A 134 13.22 2.72 41.18
N ARG A 135 12.15 3.50 40.97
CA ARG A 135 11.69 4.52 41.91
C ARG A 135 10.77 3.99 43.00
N GLY A 136 10.56 2.68 43.06
CA GLY A 136 9.81 2.00 44.13
C GLY A 136 8.31 1.94 43.90
N LEU A 137 7.80 2.28 42.71
CA LEU A 137 6.38 2.10 42.40
C LEU A 137 6.06 0.61 42.23
N SER A 138 4.93 0.20 42.79
CA SER A 138 4.38 -1.15 42.62
C SER A 138 3.83 -1.35 41.20
N ILE A 139 3.73 -2.61 40.77
CA ILE A 139 3.16 -2.97 39.46
C ILE A 139 1.74 -2.44 39.31
N GLN A 140 0.96 -2.43 40.39
CA GLN A 140 -0.41 -1.92 40.42
C GLN A 140 -0.46 -0.40 40.21
N GLU A 141 0.40 0.36 40.89
CA GLU A 141 0.49 1.82 40.71
C GLU A 141 0.96 2.19 39.30
N ILE A 142 1.88 1.41 38.72
CA ILE A 142 2.34 1.62 37.35
C ILE A 142 1.24 1.28 36.33
N ALA A 143 0.45 0.23 36.58
CA ALA A 143 -0.70 -0.16 35.76
C ALA A 143 -1.76 0.94 35.72
N GLU A 144 -2.07 1.51 36.89
CA GLU A 144 -3.00 2.62 36.99
C GLU A 144 -2.44 3.89 36.32
N LEU A 145 -1.18 4.24 36.57
CA LEU A 145 -0.55 5.44 36.01
C LEU A 145 -0.44 5.41 34.47
N LEU A 146 -0.18 4.25 33.89
CA LEU A 146 -0.01 4.08 32.45
C LEU A 146 -1.30 3.66 31.75
N GLU A 147 -2.37 3.40 32.51
CA GLU A 147 -3.64 2.84 32.02
C GLU A 147 -3.40 1.54 31.24
N LEU A 148 -2.59 0.63 31.78
CA LEU A 148 -2.22 -0.64 31.17
C LEU A 148 -2.54 -1.80 32.10
N ASP A 149 -2.78 -2.98 31.52
CA ASP A 149 -2.96 -4.19 32.31
C ASP A 149 -1.66 -4.57 33.04
N THR A 150 -1.80 -5.06 34.27
CA THR A 150 -0.66 -5.50 35.10
C THR A 150 0.17 -6.60 34.42
N GLU A 151 -0.43 -7.48 33.62
CA GLU A 151 0.26 -8.53 32.86
C GLU A 151 1.11 -7.95 31.74
N VAL A 152 0.66 -6.85 31.11
CA VAL A 152 1.43 -6.14 30.08
C VAL A 152 2.68 -5.50 30.70
N ILE A 153 2.56 -4.94 31.91
CA ILE A 153 3.70 -4.39 32.65
C ILE A 153 4.66 -5.48 33.10
N ARG A 154 4.16 -6.62 33.58
CA ARG A 154 4.99 -7.77 33.98
C ARG A 154 5.83 -8.32 32.84
N LYS A 155 5.29 -8.36 31.62
CA LYS A 155 6.02 -8.80 30.42
C LYS A 155 7.13 -7.83 29.98
N ALA A 156 7.06 -6.57 30.42
CA ALA A 156 8.01 -5.52 30.04
C ALA A 156 9.18 -5.34 31.03
N LEU A 157 9.18 -6.11 32.13
CA LEU A 157 10.24 -6.19 33.14
C LEU A 157 11.15 -7.38 32.86
#